data_AF-A0A962QRY2-F1
#
_entry.id   AF-A0A962QRY2-F1
#
_cell.length_a   1.000
_cell.length_b   1.000
_cell.length_c   1.000
_cell.angle_alpha   90.00
_cell.angle_beta   90.00
_cell.angle_gamma   90.00
#
_symmetry.space_group_name_H-M   'P 1'
#
loop_
_entity.id
_entity.type
_entity.pdbx_description
1 polymer ?
#
loop_
_entity_poly.entity_id
_entity_poly.type
_entity_poly.pdbx_seq_one_letter_code
_entity_poly.pdbx_strand_id
1 'polypeptide(L)'
;MMRRLLLLLAALLLGGCGTFADPTEWFAGPNVVKPSELLDLENKVQPQTLWSRDIGAGSDELSLNLEPQVRGDIVYVVDAEGLVQALDAKTGAVVWRVELDVPASGG
;
A
#
# COMPACT_ATOMS: atom_id res chain seq x y z
N MET A 1 -22.77 -17.61 52.93
CA MET A 1 -22.07 -16.32 52.76
C MET A 1 -20.70 -16.47 52.05
N MET A 2 -19.82 -17.40 52.48
CA MET A 2 -18.49 -17.62 51.87
C MET A 2 -18.48 -17.89 50.35
N ARG A 3 -19.44 -18.67 49.84
CA ARG A 3 -19.55 -19.02 48.41
C ARG A 3 -19.97 -17.85 47.51
N ARG A 4 -20.70 -16.87 48.06
CA ARG A 4 -21.04 -15.64 47.34
C ARG A 4 -19.84 -14.69 47.28
N LEU A 5 -19.01 -14.68 48.32
CA LEU A 5 -17.76 -13.91 48.36
C LEU A 5 -16.74 -14.43 47.34
N LEU A 6 -16.61 -15.75 47.21
CA LEU A 6 -15.75 -16.39 46.20
C LEU A 6 -16.17 -16.08 44.76
N LEU A 7 -17.48 -16.04 44.48
CA LEU A 7 -18.00 -15.71 43.16
C LEU A 7 -17.76 -14.24 42.78
N LEU A 8 -17.87 -13.32 43.75
CA LEU A 8 -17.60 -11.89 43.52
C LEU A 8 -16.10 -11.62 43.32
N LEU A 9 -15.23 -12.29 44.07
CA LEU A 9 -13.78 -12.17 43.91
C LEU A 9 -13.32 -12.73 42.55
N ALA A 10 -13.90 -13.85 42.11
CA ALA A 10 -13.64 -14.41 40.79
C ALA A 10 -14.05 -13.43 39.68
N ALA A 11 -15.24 -12.83 39.74
CA ALA A 11 -15.69 -11.85 38.76
C ALA A 11 -14.77 -10.61 38.68
N LEU A 12 -14.22 -10.17 39.82
CA LEU A 12 -13.28 -9.06 39.88
C LEU A 12 -11.92 -9.40 39.24
N LEU A 13 -11.48 -10.65 39.35
CA LEU A 13 -10.24 -11.15 38.75
C LEU A 13 -10.32 -11.30 37.22
N LEU A 14 -11.53 -11.33 36.63
CA LEU A 14 -11.72 -11.32 35.17
C LEU A 14 -11.65 -9.91 34.55
N GLY A 15 -11.61 -8.85 35.36
CA GLY A 15 -11.46 -7.47 34.88
C GLY A 15 -10.01 -7.17 34.49
N GLY A 16 -9.70 -7.19 33.19
CA GLY A 16 -8.40 -6.73 32.66
C GLY A 16 -8.32 -5.20 32.52
N CYS A 17 -7.13 -4.66 32.28
CA CYS A 17 -6.90 -3.20 32.14
C CYS A 17 -7.72 -2.50 31.04
N GLY A 18 -8.39 -3.23 30.14
CA GLY A 18 -9.26 -2.68 29.10
C GLY A 18 -10.64 -2.22 29.59
N THR A 19 -11.09 -2.61 30.79
CA THR A 19 -12.42 -2.21 31.29
C THR A 19 -12.49 -0.77 31.79
N PHE A 20 -11.35 -0.12 32.00
CA PHE A 20 -11.26 1.30 32.37
C PHE A 20 -10.98 2.22 31.18
N ALA A 21 -10.81 1.66 29.98
CA ALA A 21 -10.76 2.45 28.76
C ALA A 21 -12.17 3.02 28.48
N ASP A 22 -12.22 4.23 27.95
CA ASP A 22 -13.46 4.89 27.58
C ASP A 22 -14.28 3.94 26.68
N PRO A 23 -15.53 3.57 27.05
CA PRO A 23 -16.35 2.68 26.24
C PRO A 23 -16.50 3.17 24.80
N THR A 24 -16.36 4.48 24.57
CA THR A 24 -16.43 5.07 23.24
C THR A 24 -15.27 4.69 22.33
N GLU A 25 -14.08 4.34 22.85
CA GLU A 25 -12.93 3.90 22.05
C GLU A 25 -13.13 2.52 21.41
N TRP A 26 -13.92 1.65 22.05
CA TRP A 26 -14.27 0.34 21.50
C TRP A 26 -15.25 0.45 20.32
N PHE A 27 -16.10 1.50 20.32
CA PHE A 27 -17.15 1.71 19.31
C PHE A 27 -16.81 2.80 18.30
N ALA A 28 -15.79 3.62 18.58
CA ALA A 28 -15.20 4.54 17.62
C ALA A 28 -14.42 3.68 16.62
N GLY A 29 -14.79 3.78 15.34
CA GLY A 29 -14.08 3.10 14.26
C GLY A 29 -12.59 3.45 14.25
N PRO A 30 -11.80 2.78 13.40
CA PRO A 30 -10.36 3.05 13.33
C PRO A 30 -10.10 4.55 13.15
N ASN A 31 -9.15 5.07 13.91
CA ASN A 31 -8.70 6.47 13.78
C ASN A 31 -8.01 6.66 12.42
N VAL A 32 -8.79 6.89 11.36
CA VAL A 32 -8.27 7.12 10.01
C VAL A 32 -7.92 8.60 9.87
N VAL A 33 -6.62 8.91 9.84
CA VAL A 33 -6.13 10.25 9.54
C VAL A 33 -6.40 10.55 8.07
N LYS A 34 -7.29 11.50 7.78
CA LYS A 34 -7.56 11.95 6.41
C LYS A 34 -6.29 12.59 5.82
N PRO A 35 -5.90 12.27 4.57
CA PRO A 35 -4.85 13.00 3.87
C PRO A 35 -5.15 14.50 3.80
N SER A 36 -4.10 15.32 3.86
CA SER A 36 -4.22 16.76 3.66
C SER A 36 -4.77 17.05 2.26
N GLU A 37 -5.57 18.12 2.16
CA GLU A 37 -6.11 18.55 0.88
C GLU A 37 -4.98 19.11 0.00
N LEU A 38 -5.16 18.98 -1.31
CA LEU A 38 -4.20 19.49 -2.29
C LEU A 38 -4.09 21.01 -2.15
N LEU A 39 -2.87 21.52 -1.97
CA LEU A 39 -2.61 22.96 -1.98
C LEU A 39 -2.56 23.47 -3.43
N ASP A 40 -3.10 24.65 -3.64
CA ASP A 40 -2.91 25.39 -4.88
C ASP A 40 -1.47 25.93 -4.94
N LEU A 41 -0.67 25.36 -5.85
CA LEU A 41 0.70 25.78 -6.10
C LEU A 41 0.77 26.63 -7.37
N GLU A 42 1.46 27.77 -7.30
CA GLU A 42 1.80 28.55 -8.49
C GLU A 42 2.95 27.85 -9.25
N ASN A 43 2.59 27.09 -10.28
CA ASN A 43 3.53 26.30 -11.07
C ASN A 43 4.44 27.20 -11.92
N LYS A 44 5.72 27.31 -11.55
CA LYS A 44 6.74 28.03 -12.33
C LYS A 44 7.10 27.33 -13.65
N VAL A 45 6.85 26.03 -13.73
CA VAL A 45 7.12 25.18 -14.91
C VAL A 45 5.93 24.25 -15.08
N GLN A 46 5.49 24.05 -16.32
CA GLN A 46 4.43 23.10 -16.65
C GLN A 46 5.06 21.82 -17.21
N PRO A 47 5.08 20.71 -16.45
CA PRO A 47 5.57 19.43 -16.98
C PRO A 47 4.65 18.96 -18.11
N GLN A 48 5.25 18.37 -19.14
CA GLN A 48 4.52 17.75 -20.24
C GLN A 48 4.76 16.24 -20.21
N THR A 49 3.67 15.47 -20.32
CA THR A 49 3.74 14.02 -20.48
C THR A 49 4.21 13.70 -21.90
N LEU A 50 5.40 13.13 -22.03
CA LEU A 50 5.93 12.71 -23.34
C LEU A 50 5.22 11.44 -23.84
N TRP A 51 4.99 10.49 -22.95
CA TRP A 51 4.20 9.29 -23.21
C TRP A 51 3.68 8.72 -21.88
N SER A 52 2.66 7.86 -21.98
CA SER A 52 2.11 7.09 -20.87
C SER A 52 1.77 5.68 -21.36
N ARG A 53 1.93 4.68 -20.50
CA ARG A 53 1.73 3.29 -20.87
C ARG A 53 1.25 2.46 -19.68
N ASP A 54 0.33 1.55 -19.97
CA ASP A 54 -0.09 0.46 -19.09
C ASP A 54 0.93 -0.69 -19.15
N ILE A 55 1.38 -1.13 -17.97
CA ILE A 55 2.42 -2.15 -17.80
C ILE A 55 1.87 -3.51 -17.35
N GLY A 56 0.55 -3.70 -17.28
CA GLY A 56 -0.09 -4.92 -16.78
C GLY A 56 -0.69 -4.73 -15.39
N ALA A 57 -0.53 -5.72 -14.51
CA ALA A 57 -1.12 -5.71 -13.16
C ALA A 57 -0.57 -4.59 -12.25
N GLY A 58 0.52 -3.94 -12.66
CA GLY A 58 1.18 -2.91 -11.86
C GLY A 58 1.67 -3.47 -10.52
N SER A 59 1.47 -2.73 -9.44
CA SER A 59 1.84 -3.14 -8.08
C SER A 59 0.69 -3.69 -7.24
N ASP A 60 -0.55 -3.70 -7.76
CA ASP A 60 -1.79 -3.98 -7.01
C ASP A 60 -1.84 -3.34 -5.60
N GLU A 61 -2.76 -3.79 -4.72
CA GLU A 61 -2.76 -3.43 -3.29
C GLU A 61 -1.59 -4.06 -2.51
N LEU A 62 -0.63 -4.65 -3.21
CA LEU A 62 0.53 -5.28 -2.63
C LEU A 62 1.57 -4.21 -2.33
N SER A 63 2.15 -4.26 -1.12
CA SER A 63 3.30 -3.44 -0.74
C SER A 63 4.56 -3.96 -1.44
N LEU A 64 4.67 -3.76 -2.75
CA LEU A 64 5.79 -4.20 -3.57
C LEU A 64 6.85 -3.10 -3.71
N ASN A 65 8.09 -3.51 -3.90
CA ASN A 65 9.22 -2.62 -4.16
C ASN A 65 9.66 -2.70 -5.63
N LEU A 66 8.69 -2.65 -6.54
CA LEU A 66 8.91 -2.67 -7.98
C LEU A 66 9.03 -1.25 -8.52
N GLU A 67 10.19 -0.92 -9.08
CA GLU A 67 10.46 0.40 -9.64
C GLU A 67 10.94 0.29 -11.09
N PRO A 68 10.49 1.18 -12.00
CA PRO A 68 11.06 1.27 -13.34
C PRO A 68 12.56 1.54 -13.29
N GLN A 69 13.35 0.84 -14.12
CA GLN A 69 14.79 1.04 -14.22
C GLN A 69 15.16 1.52 -15.63
N VAL A 70 15.98 2.57 -15.71
CA VAL A 70 16.44 3.12 -17.00
C VAL A 70 17.90 2.79 -17.24
N ARG A 71 18.21 2.15 -18.37
CA ARG A 71 19.58 1.91 -18.83
C ARG A 71 19.70 2.25 -20.31
N GLY A 72 20.47 3.29 -20.62
CA GLY A 72 20.56 3.83 -21.98
C GLY A 72 19.22 4.41 -22.42
N ASP A 73 18.78 4.05 -23.63
CA ASP A 73 17.48 4.45 -24.20
C ASP A 73 16.35 3.46 -23.87
N ILE A 74 16.52 2.58 -22.88
CA ILE A 74 15.53 1.56 -22.51
C ILE A 74 15.06 1.73 -21.06
N VAL A 75 13.74 1.71 -20.87
CA VAL A 75 13.04 1.61 -19.59
C VAL A 75 12.62 0.16 -19.38
N TYR A 76 13.02 -0.45 -18.27
CA TYR A 76 12.64 -1.79 -17.85
C TYR A 76 11.60 -1.69 -16.74
N VAL A 77 10.51 -2.43 -16.90
CA VAL A 77 9.41 -2.53 -15.93
C VAL A 77 9.02 -3.99 -15.76
N VAL A 78 8.48 -4.31 -14.59
CA VAL A 78 7.87 -5.60 -14.28
C VAL A 78 6.62 -5.35 -13.44
N ASP A 79 5.56 -6.09 -13.70
CA ASP A 79 4.34 -6.07 -12.86
C ASP A 79 4.35 -7.17 -11.78
N ALA A 80 3.34 -7.16 -10.93
CA ALA A 80 3.19 -8.13 -9.84
C ALA A 80 3.07 -9.59 -10.32
N GLU A 81 2.56 -9.83 -11.54
CA GLU A 81 2.33 -11.17 -12.08
C GLU A 81 3.57 -11.76 -12.78
N GLY A 82 4.55 -10.91 -13.12
CA GLY A 82 5.82 -11.33 -13.72
C GLY A 82 5.99 -10.92 -15.19
N LEU A 83 5.14 -10.03 -15.71
CA LEU A 83 5.29 -9.49 -17.06
C LEU A 83 6.43 -8.46 -17.07
N VAL A 84 7.55 -8.82 -17.69
CA VAL A 84 8.70 -7.91 -17.88
C VAL A 84 8.62 -7.27 -19.25
N GLN A 85 8.77 -5.95 -19.30
CA GLN A 85 8.80 -5.18 -20.56
C GLN A 85 10.05 -4.31 -20.64
N ALA A 86 10.63 -4.25 -21.83
CA ALA A 86 11.59 -3.22 -22.21
C ALA A 86 10.93 -2.22 -23.15
N LEU A 87 10.97 -0.95 -22.78
CA LEU A 87 10.33 0.15 -23.48
C LEU A 87 11.39 1.12 -24.01
N ASP A 88 11.20 1.65 -25.21
CA ASP A 88 11.97 2.77 -25.70
C ASP A 88 11.68 4.01 -24.84
N ALA A 89 12.71 4.62 -24.26
CA ALA A 89 12.58 5.69 -23.29
C ALA A 89 11.97 6.98 -23.86
N LYS A 90 12.07 7.20 -25.18
CA LYS A 90 11.60 8.42 -25.84
C LYS A 90 10.14 8.32 -26.25
N THR A 91 9.68 7.12 -26.58
CA THR A 91 8.36 6.88 -27.18
C THR A 91 7.42 6.03 -26.31
N GLY A 92 7.95 5.27 -25.36
CA GLY A 92 7.19 4.27 -24.60
C GLY A 92 6.83 3.02 -25.41
N ALA A 93 7.38 2.86 -26.62
CA ALA A 93 7.13 1.69 -27.46
C ALA A 93 7.78 0.43 -26.85
N VAL A 94 7.08 -0.71 -26.90
CA VAL A 94 7.66 -1.99 -26.46
C VAL A 94 8.71 -2.43 -27.46
N VAL A 95 9.94 -2.60 -26.97
CA VAL A 95 11.04 -3.23 -27.70
C VAL A 95 10.90 -4.75 -27.60
N TRP A 96 10.64 -5.26 -26.40
CA TRP A 96 10.33 -6.66 -26.15
C TRP A 96 9.54 -6.84 -24.85
N ARG A 97 8.92 -8.01 -24.70
CA ARG A 97 8.28 -8.45 -23.45
C ARG A 97 8.53 -9.94 -23.19
N VAL A 98 8.56 -10.34 -21.94
CA VAL A 98 8.64 -11.75 -21.50
C VAL A 98 7.73 -11.96 -20.30
N GLU A 99 7.09 -13.12 -20.25
CA GLU A 99 6.33 -13.59 -19.10
C GLU A 99 7.24 -14.48 -18.26
N LEU A 100 7.39 -14.20 -16.97
CA LEU A 100 8.22 -15.02 -16.09
C LEU A 100 7.47 -16.24 -15.53
N ASP A 101 6.14 -16.27 -15.67
CA ASP A 101 5.25 -17.27 -15.08
C ASP A 101 5.40 -17.41 -13.55
N VAL A 102 5.94 -16.37 -12.89
CA VAL A 102 6.12 -16.27 -11.44
C VAL A 102 5.91 -14.83 -10.97
N PRO A 103 5.28 -14.62 -9.79
CA PRO A 103 5.08 -13.28 -9.24
C PRO A 103 6.40 -12.56 -8.94
N ALA A 104 6.40 -11.23 -9.11
CA ALA A 104 7.51 -10.36 -8.76
C ALA A 104 7.13 -9.41 -7.61
N SER A 105 8.03 -9.22 -6.63
CA SER A 105 7.74 -8.38 -5.46
C SER A 105 8.76 -7.26 -5.19
N GLY A 106 9.89 -7.26 -5.89
CA GLY A 106 11.01 -6.35 -5.64
C GLY A 106 11.82 -6.73 -4.38
N GLY A 107 13.11 -6.39 -4.38
CA GLY A 107 14.07 -6.74 -3.33
C GLY A 107 15.51 -6.59 -3.78
#